data_AF-A0A522L791-F1
#
_entry.id   AF-A0A522L791-F1
#
_cell.length_a   1.000
_cell.length_b   1.000
_cell.length_c   1.000
_cell.angle_alpha   90.00
_cell.angle_beta   90.00
_cell.angle_gamma   90.00
#
_symmetry.space_group_name_H-M   'P 1'
#
loop_
_entity.id
_entity.type
_entity.pdbx_description
1 polymer ?
#
loop_
_entity_poly.entity_id
_entity_poly.type
_entity_poly.pdbx_seq_one_letter_code
_entity_poly.pdbx_strand_id
1 'polypeptide(L)'
;MAYTIERAEPDQLDALCTIERKAVQLFRTHPVWPAYAAVEMPRGELLRALVRGYVWVALDIDGNELGFIWLDPMSRADAIGVAEIDVLPAHGQHGIGAALLEHACAWARAAGYRRVDLGTLADVPWNAPFYAKHGFVIVDKHAPAFAPELARDRENGFPDHLRVFMSRALAPLAAHDWHAWPAPARLNVCVRVVGRGDDDSAVLQAAYRLLDAGTELQVRARADAAIHCLGGVSEENLAMRAARLLREQAGDGPGADLALGRKLVPSGGLGADSSNAATVLVALNQLWQCGLGEDELAAVARRVGAHVPAFLCGEAAWVAMGGQITALHLPRRHYVLLDPGERGASAITPAVAELTPPTSPATISAFISGEAADNAFTAGVRKHHPQVAAALDWLGRHGAARLSGSGGCGFLEVRTLEQAQAIAARCPSAFTARVATGAAVSPLHEALSRHRRRQR
;
A
#
# COMPACT_ATOMS: atom_id res chain seq x y z
N MET A 1 0.14 -32.34 -0.15
CA MET A 1 -1.01 -31.44 -0.40
C MET A 1 -0.50 -30.28 -1.23
N ALA A 2 -1.14 -29.97 -2.36
CA ALA A 2 -0.77 -28.83 -3.18
C ALA A 2 -1.48 -27.57 -2.66
N TYR A 3 -0.75 -26.46 -2.57
CA TYR A 3 -1.29 -25.15 -2.20
C TYR A 3 -0.47 -24.04 -2.86
N THR A 4 -1.06 -22.85 -3.00
CA THR A 4 -0.38 -21.62 -3.40
C THR A 4 -0.33 -20.65 -2.23
N ILE A 5 0.62 -19.70 -2.24
CA ILE A 5 0.66 -18.59 -1.28
C ILE A 5 0.51 -17.30 -2.05
N GLU A 6 -0.50 -16.53 -1.67
CA GLU A 6 -0.89 -15.31 -2.36
C GLU A 6 -1.15 -14.18 -1.37
N ARG A 7 -1.23 -12.94 -1.85
CA ARG A 7 -1.63 -11.81 -1.01
C ARG A 7 -3.10 -11.97 -0.65
N ALA A 8 -3.41 -11.84 0.64
CA ALA A 8 -4.78 -11.96 1.11
C ALA A 8 -5.59 -10.69 0.79
N GLU A 9 -6.88 -10.87 0.57
CA GLU A 9 -7.82 -9.84 0.15
C GLU A 9 -8.73 -9.37 1.29
N PRO A 10 -9.23 -8.12 1.24
CA PRO A 10 -10.16 -7.60 2.25
C PRO A 10 -11.44 -8.43 2.47
N ASP A 11 -11.92 -9.14 1.44
CA ASP A 11 -13.09 -10.03 1.53
C ASP A 11 -12.80 -11.35 2.24
N GLN A 12 -11.52 -11.73 2.39
CA GLN A 12 -11.10 -12.92 3.14
C GLN A 12 -11.04 -12.69 4.65
N LEU A 13 -11.32 -11.47 5.14
CA LEU A 13 -11.23 -11.11 6.56
C LEU A 13 -11.92 -12.13 7.50
N ASP A 14 -13.13 -12.55 7.14
CA ASP A 14 -13.91 -13.51 7.95
C ASP A 14 -13.33 -14.92 7.93
N ALA A 15 -12.78 -15.35 6.80
CA ALA A 15 -12.09 -16.64 6.69
C ALA A 15 -10.84 -16.66 7.58
N LEU A 16 -10.02 -15.59 7.52
CA LEU A 16 -8.81 -15.49 8.34
C LEU A 16 -9.11 -15.47 9.85
N CYS A 17 -10.14 -14.72 10.27
CA CYS A 17 -10.58 -14.74 11.67
C CYS A 17 -11.12 -16.13 12.08
N THR A 18 -11.68 -16.90 11.15
CA THR A 18 -12.13 -18.27 11.41
C THR A 18 -10.96 -19.24 11.57
N ILE A 19 -9.87 -19.04 10.81
CA ILE A 19 -8.64 -19.82 10.92
C ILE A 19 -8.03 -19.61 12.31
N GLU A 20 -7.84 -18.36 12.74
CA GLU A 20 -7.30 -18.02 14.06
C GLU A 20 -8.13 -18.65 15.18
N ARG A 21 -9.47 -18.45 15.17
CA ARG A 21 -10.36 -19.04 16.19
C ARG A 21 -10.30 -20.55 16.26
N LYS A 22 -9.94 -21.24 15.17
CA LYS A 22 -9.74 -22.70 15.14
C LYS A 22 -8.34 -23.08 15.62
N ALA A 23 -7.30 -22.35 15.20
CA ALA A 23 -5.92 -22.58 15.61
C ALA A 23 -5.72 -22.37 17.12
N VAL A 24 -6.32 -21.32 17.68
CA VAL A 24 -6.22 -21.00 19.11
C VAL A 24 -6.78 -22.10 20.02
N GLN A 25 -7.72 -22.93 19.53
CA GLN A 25 -8.28 -24.05 20.29
C GLN A 25 -7.24 -25.11 20.66
N LEU A 26 -6.11 -25.16 19.94
CA LEU A 26 -5.00 -26.07 20.27
C LEU A 26 -4.38 -25.76 21.63
N PHE A 27 -4.56 -24.54 22.15
CA PHE A 27 -4.05 -24.11 23.44
C PHE A 27 -5.00 -24.39 24.61
N ARG A 28 -6.17 -25.02 24.41
CA ARG A 28 -7.20 -25.18 25.45
C ARG A 28 -6.74 -25.79 26.77
N THR A 29 -5.75 -26.68 26.73
CA THR A 29 -5.17 -27.33 27.91
C THR A 29 -3.89 -26.65 28.41
N HIS A 30 -3.42 -25.61 27.71
CA HIS A 30 -2.20 -24.89 28.00
C HIS A 30 -2.46 -23.73 28.99
N PRO A 31 -1.53 -23.40 29.90
CA PRO A 31 -1.67 -22.26 30.83
C PRO A 31 -1.90 -20.90 30.17
N VAL A 32 -1.55 -20.75 28.89
CA VAL A 32 -1.80 -19.52 28.10
C VAL A 32 -3.28 -19.32 27.74
N TRP A 33 -4.11 -20.37 27.80
CA TRP A 33 -5.50 -20.34 27.31
C TRP A 33 -6.31 -19.14 27.82
N PRO A 34 -6.28 -18.75 29.11
CA PRO A 34 -7.06 -17.60 29.57
C PRO A 34 -6.68 -16.29 28.87
N ALA A 35 -5.40 -16.10 28.52
CA ALA A 35 -4.93 -14.91 27.83
C ALA A 35 -5.39 -14.89 26.36
N TYR A 36 -5.31 -16.02 25.66
CA TYR A 36 -5.78 -16.11 24.27
C TYR A 36 -7.29 -16.11 24.15
N ALA A 37 -8.02 -16.75 25.07
CA ALA A 37 -9.48 -16.76 25.03
C ALA A 37 -10.12 -15.40 25.37
N ALA A 38 -9.37 -14.49 26.00
CA ALA A 38 -9.83 -13.16 26.37
C ALA A 38 -9.62 -12.11 25.28
N VAL A 39 -8.81 -12.41 24.26
CA VAL A 39 -8.43 -11.47 23.21
C VAL A 39 -8.95 -11.98 21.88
N GLU A 40 -9.81 -11.20 21.23
CA GLU A 40 -10.16 -11.46 19.84
C GLU A 40 -9.17 -10.78 18.90
N MET A 41 -8.92 -11.40 17.75
CA MET A 41 -8.16 -10.78 16.68
C MET A 41 -8.76 -9.41 16.31
N PRO A 42 -7.96 -8.32 16.32
CA PRO A 42 -8.46 -6.99 16.04
C PRO A 42 -8.82 -6.84 14.56
N ARG A 43 -10.09 -7.12 14.22
CA ARG A 43 -10.61 -7.12 12.84
C ARG A 43 -10.29 -5.84 12.07
N GLY A 44 -10.37 -4.69 12.73
CA GLY A 44 -10.05 -3.39 12.12
C GLY A 44 -8.57 -3.25 11.75
N GLU A 45 -7.65 -3.79 12.56
CA GLU A 45 -6.21 -3.79 12.26
C GLU A 45 -5.85 -4.80 11.19
N LEU A 46 -6.43 -6.01 11.24
CA LEU A 46 -6.25 -7.01 10.20
C LEU A 46 -6.75 -6.50 8.84
N LEU A 47 -7.92 -5.85 8.79
CA LEU A 47 -8.44 -5.23 7.57
C LEU A 47 -7.50 -4.14 7.04
N ARG A 48 -6.91 -3.33 7.93
CA ARG A 48 -5.89 -2.35 7.53
C ARG A 48 -4.67 -3.04 6.93
N ALA A 49 -4.21 -4.13 7.52
CA ALA A 49 -3.09 -4.91 7.01
C ALA A 49 -3.39 -5.56 5.66
N LEU A 50 -4.60 -6.07 5.46
CA LEU A 50 -5.07 -6.59 4.16
C LEU A 50 -5.02 -5.51 3.08
N VAL A 51 -5.58 -4.32 3.34
CA VAL A 51 -5.57 -3.24 2.35
C VAL A 51 -4.15 -2.72 2.04
N ARG A 52 -3.25 -2.76 3.04
CA ARG A 52 -1.84 -2.38 2.84
C ARG A 52 -0.99 -3.50 2.24
N GLY A 53 -1.54 -4.71 2.09
CA GLY A 53 -0.82 -5.87 1.58
C GLY A 53 0.26 -6.37 2.54
N TYR A 54 -0.06 -6.56 3.82
CA TYR A 54 0.85 -7.22 4.77
C TYR A 54 0.38 -8.60 5.22
N VAL A 55 -0.60 -9.17 4.53
CA VAL A 55 -1.14 -10.49 4.86
C VAL A 55 -1.02 -11.39 3.64
N TRP A 56 -0.52 -12.61 3.87
CA TRP A 56 -0.49 -13.67 2.87
C TRP A 56 -1.31 -14.85 3.35
N VAL A 57 -1.98 -15.52 2.42
CA VAL A 57 -2.85 -16.66 2.68
C VAL A 57 -2.38 -17.85 1.84
N ALA A 58 -2.41 -19.04 2.45
CA ALA A 58 -2.20 -20.29 1.76
C ALA A 58 -3.56 -20.83 1.29
N LEU A 59 -3.69 -21.13 -0.01
CA LEU A 59 -4.92 -21.59 -0.63
C LEU A 59 -4.73 -23.00 -1.18
N ASP A 60 -5.71 -23.88 -1.02
CA ASP A 60 -5.73 -25.17 -1.73
C ASP A 60 -6.09 -25.00 -3.22
N ILE A 61 -6.15 -26.12 -3.94
CA ILE A 61 -6.49 -26.14 -5.37
C ILE A 61 -7.91 -25.65 -5.69
N ASP A 62 -8.81 -25.67 -4.70
CA ASP A 62 -10.19 -25.24 -4.81
C ASP A 62 -10.37 -23.78 -4.35
N GLY A 63 -9.27 -23.14 -3.90
CA GLY A 63 -9.25 -21.76 -3.42
C GLY A 63 -9.65 -21.60 -1.95
N ASN A 64 -9.71 -22.67 -1.15
CA ASN A 64 -10.04 -22.56 0.27
C ASN A 64 -8.82 -22.11 1.08
N GLU A 65 -9.03 -21.22 2.05
CA GLU A 65 -7.98 -20.73 2.94
C GLU A 65 -7.55 -21.79 3.97
N LEU A 66 -6.27 -22.17 3.91
CA LEU A 66 -5.67 -23.19 4.78
C LEU A 66 -4.94 -22.59 5.99
N GLY A 67 -4.42 -21.39 5.83
CA GLY A 67 -3.62 -20.69 6.82
C GLY A 67 -3.19 -19.32 6.31
N PHE A 68 -2.70 -18.45 7.19
CA PHE A 68 -2.23 -17.13 6.82
C PHE A 68 -1.07 -16.69 7.69
N ILE A 69 -0.34 -15.68 7.20
CA ILE A 69 0.65 -14.93 7.97
C ILE A 69 0.37 -13.44 7.81
N TRP A 70 0.33 -12.75 8.94
CA TRP A 70 0.15 -11.30 9.01
C TRP A 70 1.44 -10.66 9.50
N LEU A 71 2.02 -9.79 8.68
CA LEU A 71 3.14 -8.94 9.02
C LEU A 71 2.68 -7.56 9.53
N ASP A 72 3.40 -7.05 10.52
CA ASP A 72 3.19 -5.70 11.05
C ASP A 72 4.45 -4.86 10.82
N PRO A 73 4.39 -3.78 10.00
CA PRO A 73 5.47 -2.81 9.92
C PRO A 73 5.56 -2.07 11.27
N MET A 74 6.30 -2.69 12.19
CA MET A 74 6.58 -2.19 13.53
C MET A 74 7.12 -0.76 13.46
N SER A 75 7.11 -0.02 14.56
CA SER A 75 7.65 1.35 14.66
C SER A 75 9.17 1.47 14.37
N ARG A 76 9.81 0.40 13.91
CA ARG A 76 11.24 0.26 13.68
C ARG A 76 11.51 0.21 12.19
N ALA A 77 12.34 1.14 11.71
CA ALA A 77 12.51 1.38 10.28
C ALA A 77 13.12 0.20 9.49
N ASP A 78 13.86 -0.70 10.12
CA ASP A 78 14.64 -1.76 9.45
C ASP A 78 14.18 -3.20 9.73
N ALA A 79 13.18 -3.37 10.60
CA ALA A 79 12.62 -4.65 10.98
C ALA A 79 11.11 -4.67 10.71
N ILE A 80 10.59 -5.87 10.47
CA ILE A 80 9.14 -6.12 10.36
C ILE A 80 8.74 -7.25 11.30
N GLY A 81 7.55 -7.15 11.87
CA GLY A 81 7.03 -8.11 12.84
C GLY A 81 6.18 -9.17 12.16
N VAL A 82 6.17 -10.40 12.68
CA VAL A 82 5.05 -11.33 12.50
C VAL A 82 4.05 -11.03 13.60
N ALA A 83 2.89 -10.49 13.23
CA ALA A 83 1.80 -10.23 14.14
C ALA A 83 1.05 -11.53 14.47
N GLU A 84 0.79 -12.35 13.44
CA GLU A 84 0.07 -13.62 13.57
C GLU A 84 0.50 -14.59 12.48
N ILE A 85 0.51 -15.89 12.80
CA ILE A 85 0.60 -16.96 11.81
C ILE A 85 -0.20 -18.17 12.31
N ASP A 86 -1.24 -18.52 11.55
CA ASP A 86 -2.12 -19.62 11.87
C ASP A 86 -2.35 -20.53 10.67
N VAL A 87 -2.52 -21.81 10.96
CA VAL A 87 -2.93 -22.84 10.00
C VAL A 87 -4.09 -23.59 10.61
N LEU A 88 -5.10 -23.91 9.79
CA LEU A 88 -6.20 -24.75 10.20
C LEU A 88 -5.67 -26.06 10.83
N PRO A 89 -6.16 -26.46 12.02
CA PRO A 89 -5.67 -27.65 12.70
C PRO A 89 -5.69 -28.93 11.85
N ALA A 90 -6.71 -29.09 11.00
CA ALA A 90 -6.83 -30.23 10.07
C ALA A 90 -5.70 -30.29 9.03
N HIS A 91 -5.02 -29.18 8.79
CA HIS A 91 -3.89 -29.05 7.86
C HIS A 91 -2.56 -28.78 8.58
N GLY A 92 -2.54 -28.88 9.91
CA GLY A 92 -1.32 -28.80 10.71
C GLY A 92 -0.29 -29.86 10.31
N GLN A 93 1.00 -29.59 10.53
CA GLN A 93 2.11 -30.51 10.23
C GLN A 93 2.32 -30.87 8.74
N HIS A 94 1.65 -30.18 7.81
CA HIS A 94 1.85 -30.35 6.35
C HIS A 94 2.82 -29.34 5.73
N GLY A 95 3.63 -28.65 6.56
CA GLY A 95 4.61 -27.67 6.10
C GLY A 95 4.05 -26.29 5.68
N ILE A 96 2.74 -26.07 5.75
CA ILE A 96 2.09 -24.81 5.36
C ILE A 96 2.61 -23.62 6.18
N GLY A 97 2.70 -23.75 7.51
CA GLY A 97 3.22 -22.70 8.38
C GLY A 97 4.69 -22.36 8.08
N ALA A 98 5.52 -23.37 7.79
CA ALA A 98 6.89 -23.17 7.36
C ALA A 98 6.97 -22.39 6.03
N ALA A 99 6.14 -22.74 5.05
CA ALA A 99 6.11 -22.06 3.77
C ALA A 99 5.61 -20.61 3.87
N LEU A 100 4.57 -20.35 4.67
CA LEU A 100 4.11 -18.98 4.96
C LEU A 100 5.21 -18.14 5.62
N LEU A 101 5.92 -18.69 6.61
CA LEU A 101 7.02 -18.01 7.29
C LEU A 101 8.19 -17.69 6.35
N GLU A 102 8.64 -18.66 5.54
CA GLU A 102 9.73 -18.45 4.59
C GLU A 102 9.31 -17.47 3.48
N HIS A 103 8.06 -17.53 3.01
CA HIS A 103 7.52 -16.60 2.03
C HIS A 103 7.52 -15.16 2.58
N ALA A 104 7.05 -14.96 3.81
CA ALA A 104 7.09 -13.68 4.49
C ALA A 104 8.52 -13.15 4.69
N CYS A 105 9.46 -14.00 5.08
CA CYS A 105 10.88 -13.64 5.21
C CYS A 105 11.50 -13.26 3.85
N ALA A 106 11.18 -14.00 2.79
CA ALA A 106 11.65 -13.71 1.43
C ALA A 106 11.12 -12.38 0.91
N TRP A 107 9.82 -12.11 1.11
CA TRP A 107 9.23 -10.82 0.77
C TRP A 107 9.82 -9.68 1.61
N ALA A 108 9.96 -9.86 2.93
CA ALA A 108 10.55 -8.84 3.80
C ALA A 108 11.97 -8.48 3.35
N ARG A 109 12.76 -9.49 2.95
CA ARG A 109 14.08 -9.31 2.36
C ARG A 109 14.00 -8.49 1.07
N ALA A 110 13.11 -8.85 0.15
CA ALA A 110 12.88 -8.14 -1.11
C ALA A 110 12.45 -6.67 -0.89
N ALA A 111 11.64 -6.39 0.14
CA ALA A 111 11.14 -5.07 0.52
C ALA A 111 12.14 -4.20 1.31
N GLY A 112 13.38 -4.67 1.47
CA GLY A 112 14.47 -3.94 2.08
C GLY A 112 14.62 -4.11 3.60
N TYR A 113 13.78 -4.92 4.25
CA TYR A 113 13.94 -5.20 5.69
C TYR A 113 15.18 -6.06 5.95
N ARG A 114 15.83 -5.80 7.09
CA ARG A 114 17.06 -6.49 7.52
C ARG A 114 16.79 -7.63 8.48
N ARG A 115 15.60 -7.64 9.10
CA ARG A 115 15.24 -8.61 10.12
C ARG A 115 13.73 -8.81 10.19
N VAL A 116 13.32 -10.02 10.54
CA VAL A 116 11.95 -10.32 10.96
C VAL A 116 11.96 -10.62 12.45
N ASP A 117 11.04 -10.01 13.18
CA ASP A 117 10.89 -10.19 14.63
C ASP A 117 9.51 -10.77 14.94
N LEU A 118 9.40 -11.49 16.06
CA LEU A 118 8.12 -12.06 16.50
C LEU A 118 8.10 -12.29 18.01
N GLY A 119 6.89 -12.31 18.57
CA GLY A 119 6.62 -12.78 19.93
C GLY A 119 5.93 -14.14 19.89
N THR A 120 6.37 -15.08 20.72
CA THR A 120 5.81 -16.44 20.71
C THR A 120 5.91 -17.12 22.07
N LEU A 121 5.37 -18.33 22.19
CA LEU A 121 5.45 -19.15 23.39
C LEU A 121 6.77 -19.91 23.48
N ALA A 122 7.39 -19.89 24.66
CA ALA A 122 8.67 -20.52 24.93
C ALA A 122 8.60 -22.06 24.97
N ASP A 123 7.47 -22.60 25.43
CA ASP A 123 7.30 -23.97 25.91
C ASP A 123 6.43 -24.85 25.01
N VAL A 124 5.94 -24.30 23.89
CA VAL A 124 5.11 -25.02 22.93
C VAL A 124 5.94 -25.50 21.72
N PRO A 125 5.92 -26.80 21.35
CA PRO A 125 6.79 -27.35 20.30
C PRO A 125 6.66 -26.68 18.92
N TRP A 126 5.46 -26.19 18.57
CA TRP A 126 5.17 -25.50 17.32
C TRP A 126 5.33 -23.97 17.39
N ASN A 127 5.89 -23.44 18.50
CA ASN A 127 6.21 -22.02 18.69
C ASN A 127 7.74 -21.80 18.69
N ALA A 128 8.37 -21.41 19.80
CA ALA A 128 9.80 -21.07 19.81
C ALA A 128 10.71 -22.14 19.17
N PRO A 129 10.53 -23.46 19.42
CA PRO A 129 11.32 -24.49 18.75
C PRO A 129 11.09 -24.58 17.23
N PHE A 130 9.88 -24.27 16.75
CA PHE A 130 9.58 -24.18 15.32
C PHE A 130 10.35 -23.01 14.68
N TYR A 131 10.26 -21.81 15.24
CA TYR A 131 10.97 -20.64 14.70
C TYR A 131 12.50 -20.80 14.78
N ALA A 132 13.02 -21.47 15.81
CA ALA A 132 14.44 -21.79 15.92
C ALA A 132 14.95 -22.63 14.73
N LYS A 133 14.17 -23.62 14.28
CA LYS A 133 14.49 -24.42 13.08
C LYS A 133 14.51 -23.58 11.80
N HIS A 134 13.78 -22.46 11.80
CA HIS A 134 13.72 -21.50 10.69
C HIS A 134 14.68 -20.32 10.86
N GLY A 135 15.71 -20.45 11.70
CA GLY A 135 16.80 -19.48 11.82
C GLY A 135 16.49 -18.27 12.69
N PHE A 136 15.40 -18.30 13.47
CA PHE A 136 15.15 -17.30 14.51
C PHE A 136 15.93 -17.63 15.78
N VAL A 137 16.45 -16.61 16.44
CA VAL A 137 17.13 -16.73 17.74
C VAL A 137 16.34 -15.97 18.80
N ILE A 138 16.34 -16.49 20.03
CA ILE A 138 15.78 -15.77 21.18
C ILE A 138 16.62 -14.51 21.43
N VAL A 139 15.95 -13.40 21.69
CA VAL A 139 16.57 -12.10 21.99
C VAL A 139 16.15 -11.62 23.37
N ASP A 140 16.89 -10.65 23.91
CA ASP A 140 16.53 -10.04 25.19
C ASP A 140 15.19 -9.31 25.08
N LYS A 141 14.17 -9.85 25.77
CA LYS A 141 12.83 -9.29 25.80
C LYS A 141 12.73 -7.94 26.50
N HIS A 142 13.76 -7.54 27.25
CA HIS A 142 13.85 -6.24 27.91
C HIS A 142 14.63 -5.22 27.08
N ALA A 143 15.15 -5.60 25.91
CA ALA A 143 15.78 -4.65 25.02
C ALA A 143 14.77 -3.56 24.61
N PRO A 144 15.17 -2.27 24.52
CA PRO A 144 14.26 -1.17 24.19
C PRO A 144 13.45 -1.38 22.91
N ALA A 145 13.99 -2.16 21.96
CA ALA A 145 13.35 -2.47 20.70
C ALA A 145 12.09 -3.35 20.80
N PHE A 146 11.83 -3.98 21.96
CA PHE A 146 10.65 -4.82 22.25
C PHE A 146 9.75 -4.24 23.34
N ALA A 147 10.05 -3.02 23.82
CA ALA A 147 9.27 -2.38 24.87
C ALA A 147 7.78 -2.19 24.50
N PRO A 148 7.41 -1.81 23.26
CA PRO A 148 6.01 -1.71 22.86
C PRO A 148 5.26 -3.05 22.92
N GLU A 149 5.88 -4.12 22.44
CA GLU A 149 5.28 -5.46 22.41
C GLU A 149 5.13 -6.01 23.83
N LEU A 150 6.12 -5.79 24.69
CA LEU A 150 6.08 -6.19 26.10
C LEU A 150 5.03 -5.39 26.88
N ALA A 151 4.84 -4.10 26.58
CA ALA A 151 3.77 -3.30 27.16
C ALA A 151 2.40 -3.84 26.75
N ARG A 152 2.19 -4.17 25.47
CA ARG A 152 0.96 -4.78 24.97
C ARG A 152 0.67 -6.13 25.63
N ASP A 153 1.68 -6.99 25.77
CA ASP A 153 1.54 -8.27 26.48
C ASP A 153 1.08 -8.05 27.93
N ARG A 154 1.65 -7.07 28.64
CA ARG A 154 1.24 -6.72 30.01
C ARG A 154 -0.18 -6.16 30.09
N GLU A 155 -0.54 -5.25 29.18
CA GLU A 155 -1.88 -4.66 29.09
C GLU A 155 -2.95 -5.73 28.82
N ASN A 156 -2.62 -6.73 28.01
CA ASN A 156 -3.50 -7.87 27.72
C ASN A 156 -3.47 -8.98 28.79
N GLY A 157 -2.67 -8.81 29.86
CA GLY A 157 -2.54 -9.82 30.92
C GLY A 157 -1.83 -11.11 30.49
N PHE A 158 -1.00 -11.06 29.44
CA PHE A 158 -0.25 -12.21 28.97
C PHE A 158 0.81 -12.65 30.00
N PRO A 159 0.92 -13.96 30.31
CA PRO A 159 1.91 -14.44 31.29
C PRO A 159 3.35 -14.23 30.81
N ASP A 160 4.08 -13.31 31.45
CA ASP A 160 5.44 -12.90 31.05
C ASP A 160 6.46 -14.05 30.97
N HIS A 161 6.31 -15.08 31.81
CA HIS A 161 7.20 -16.24 31.82
C HIS A 161 7.00 -17.17 30.60
N LEU A 162 5.86 -17.08 29.91
CA LEU A 162 5.57 -17.86 28.70
C LEU A 162 6.05 -17.14 27.43
N ARG A 163 6.21 -15.81 27.47
CA ARG A 163 6.59 -15.01 26.31
C ARG A 163 8.10 -15.05 26.09
N VAL A 164 8.48 -15.37 24.86
CA VAL A 164 9.81 -15.05 24.30
C VAL A 164 9.67 -14.23 23.03
N PHE A 165 10.61 -13.31 22.81
CA PHE A 165 10.79 -12.65 21.53
C PHE A 165 11.91 -13.33 20.77
N MET A 166 11.73 -13.44 19.46
CA MET A 166 12.71 -14.04 18.58
C MET A 166 12.92 -13.17 17.34
N SER A 167 14.12 -13.29 16.77
CA SER A 167 14.59 -12.46 15.68
C SER A 167 15.33 -13.31 14.64
N ARG A 168 15.07 -13.08 13.36
CA ARG A 168 15.84 -13.66 12.24
C ARG A 168 16.42 -12.57 11.37
N ALA A 169 17.75 -12.47 11.34
CA ALA A 169 18.46 -11.61 10.40
C ALA A 169 18.23 -12.11 8.96
N LEU A 170 18.00 -11.18 8.04
CA LEU A 170 17.79 -11.46 6.62
C LEU A 170 19.06 -11.15 5.84
N ALA A 171 19.60 -12.17 5.17
CA ALA A 171 20.76 -12.02 4.28
C ALA A 171 20.52 -10.92 3.23
N PRO A 172 21.56 -10.18 2.80
CA PRO A 172 21.42 -9.18 1.74
C PRO A 172 20.93 -9.81 0.42
N LEU A 173 20.32 -8.98 -0.42
CA LEU A 173 19.94 -9.37 -1.78
C LEU A 173 21.19 -9.35 -2.67
N ALA A 174 21.27 -10.29 -3.61
CA ALA A 174 22.26 -10.24 -4.68
C ALA A 174 21.92 -9.12 -5.69
N ALA A 175 22.89 -8.72 -6.51
CA ALA A 175 22.72 -7.62 -7.49
C ALA A 175 21.57 -7.86 -8.48
N HIS A 176 21.25 -9.12 -8.76
CA HIS A 176 20.20 -9.56 -9.67
C HIS A 176 19.10 -10.34 -8.93
N ASP A 177 18.82 -10.01 -7.68
CA ASP A 177 17.61 -10.47 -7.00
C ASP A 177 16.44 -9.51 -7.27
N TRP A 178 15.22 -9.99 -7.02
CA TRP A 178 14.02 -9.16 -7.07
C TRP A 178 13.89 -8.30 -5.81
N HIS A 179 13.60 -7.03 -6.02
CA HIS A 179 13.26 -6.05 -4.98
C HIS A 179 11.78 -5.70 -5.03
N ALA A 180 11.12 -5.60 -3.88
CA ALA A 180 9.72 -5.22 -3.77
C ALA A 180 9.60 -3.74 -3.40
N TRP A 181 8.90 -2.97 -4.23
CA TRP A 181 8.75 -1.53 -4.09
C TRP A 181 7.26 -1.13 -4.08
N PRO A 182 6.79 -0.37 -3.08
CA PRO A 182 5.42 0.12 -3.07
C PRO A 182 5.26 1.32 -4.02
N ALA A 183 4.19 1.29 -4.80
CA ALA A 183 3.69 2.38 -5.64
C ALA A 183 2.38 2.90 -5.02
N PRO A 184 2.44 3.91 -4.14
CA PRO A 184 1.27 4.38 -3.40
C PRO A 184 0.26 5.06 -4.31
N ALA A 185 -1.03 4.93 -4.01
CA ALA A 185 -2.07 5.69 -4.68
C ALA A 185 -2.06 7.16 -4.21
N ARG A 186 -2.69 8.04 -4.99
CA ARG A 186 -2.98 9.42 -4.58
C ARG A 186 -4.47 9.70 -4.57
N LEU A 187 -4.92 10.58 -3.70
CA LEU A 187 -6.21 11.25 -3.77
C LEU A 187 -6.01 12.69 -4.21
N ASN A 188 -6.81 13.14 -5.17
CA ASN A 188 -6.96 14.56 -5.44
C ASN A 188 -8.00 15.13 -4.47
N VAL A 189 -7.52 15.74 -3.38
CA VAL A 189 -8.39 16.36 -2.36
C VAL A 189 -8.94 17.72 -2.81
N CYS A 190 -8.36 18.30 -3.87
CA CYS A 190 -8.86 19.47 -4.58
C CYS A 190 -8.42 19.40 -6.05
N VAL A 191 -9.31 19.80 -6.97
CA VAL A 191 -9.00 20.02 -8.38
C VAL A 191 -9.74 21.26 -8.87
N ARG A 192 -9.02 22.24 -9.40
CA ARG A 192 -9.58 23.46 -9.99
C ARG A 192 -9.11 23.60 -11.42
N VAL A 193 -10.01 24.00 -12.30
CA VAL A 193 -9.67 24.55 -13.61
C VAL A 193 -9.56 26.06 -13.42
N VAL A 194 -8.39 26.61 -13.73
CA VAL A 194 -8.06 28.03 -13.49
C VAL A 194 -7.86 28.84 -14.77
N GLY A 195 -7.89 28.15 -15.91
CA GLY A 195 -7.75 28.75 -17.23
C GLY A 195 -7.69 27.69 -18.31
N ARG A 196 -7.40 28.13 -19.54
CA ARG A 196 -7.10 27.27 -20.68
C ARG A 196 -5.77 27.68 -21.29
N GLY A 197 -4.98 26.70 -21.73
CA GLY A 197 -3.72 26.91 -22.43
C GLY A 197 -3.92 27.29 -23.89
N ASP A 198 -2.82 27.52 -24.60
CA ASP A 198 -2.82 27.90 -26.02
C ASP A 198 -3.38 26.78 -26.92
N ASP A 199 -3.31 25.53 -26.47
CA ASP A 199 -3.87 24.34 -27.11
C ASP A 199 -5.30 24.01 -26.64
N ASP A 200 -5.97 24.95 -25.97
CA ASP A 200 -7.29 24.80 -25.34
C ASP A 200 -7.34 23.76 -24.20
N SER A 201 -6.18 23.25 -23.75
CA SER A 201 -6.11 22.33 -22.62
C SER A 201 -6.42 23.03 -21.29
N ALA A 202 -7.07 22.31 -20.36
CA ALA A 202 -7.39 22.87 -19.05
C ALA A 202 -6.12 23.11 -18.22
N VAL A 203 -5.90 24.35 -17.79
CA VAL A 203 -4.84 24.66 -16.81
C VAL A 203 -5.39 24.29 -15.43
N LEU A 204 -4.71 23.39 -14.74
CA LEU A 204 -5.16 22.84 -13.47
C LEU A 204 -4.36 23.40 -12.29
N GLN A 205 -5.06 23.54 -11.18
CA GLN A 205 -4.50 23.66 -9.85
C GLN A 205 -5.07 22.51 -9.00
N ALA A 206 -4.22 21.86 -8.20
CA ALA A 206 -4.68 20.70 -7.44
C ALA A 206 -3.97 20.57 -6.10
N ALA A 207 -4.64 19.94 -5.15
CA ALA A 207 -4.00 19.40 -3.95
C ALA A 207 -4.14 17.88 -3.97
N TYR A 208 -3.06 17.17 -3.66
CA TYR A 208 -3.11 15.72 -3.55
C TYR A 208 -2.58 15.22 -2.20
N ARG A 209 -3.11 14.07 -1.80
CA ARG A 209 -2.68 13.29 -0.63
C ARG A 209 -2.24 11.91 -1.10
N LEU A 210 -1.06 11.46 -0.69
CA LEU A 210 -0.65 10.07 -0.90
C LEU A 210 -1.37 9.15 0.09
N LEU A 211 -1.65 7.92 -0.35
CA LEU A 211 -2.30 6.89 0.47
C LEU A 211 -1.28 5.85 0.95
N ASP A 212 -1.59 5.19 2.07
CA ASP A 212 -0.82 4.06 2.62
C ASP A 212 -1.06 2.73 1.88
N ALA A 213 -1.83 2.77 0.79
CA ALA A 213 -2.17 1.64 -0.07
C ALA A 213 -1.97 2.01 -1.55
N GLY A 214 -1.78 1.01 -2.40
CA GLY A 214 -1.48 1.21 -3.82
C GLY A 214 -1.20 -0.09 -4.54
N THR A 215 -0.11 -0.13 -5.29
CA THR A 215 0.40 -1.32 -5.97
C THR A 215 1.75 -1.69 -5.39
N GLU A 216 2.15 -2.96 -5.47
CA GLU A 216 3.54 -3.37 -5.26
C GLU A 216 4.17 -3.73 -6.60
N LEU A 217 5.37 -3.22 -6.85
CA LEU A 217 6.19 -3.56 -8.00
C LEU A 217 7.33 -4.47 -7.57
N GLN A 218 7.67 -5.45 -8.41
CA GLN A 218 8.96 -6.11 -8.31
C GLN A 218 9.90 -5.55 -9.38
N VAL A 219 11.12 -5.21 -8.97
CA VAL A 219 12.14 -4.63 -9.83
C VAL A 219 13.45 -5.36 -9.60
N ARG A 220 14.14 -5.71 -10.68
CA ARG A 220 15.47 -6.31 -10.63
C ARG A 220 16.36 -5.73 -11.73
N ALA A 221 17.61 -5.45 -11.40
CA ALA A 221 18.63 -5.08 -12.39
C ALA A 221 19.09 -6.31 -13.20
N ARG A 222 19.33 -6.13 -14.49
CA ARG A 222 19.87 -7.16 -15.41
C ARG A 222 21.34 -6.86 -15.71
N ALA A 223 22.05 -7.85 -16.25
CA ALA A 223 23.42 -7.66 -16.74
C ALA A 223 23.48 -7.12 -18.17
N ASP A 224 22.46 -7.42 -18.99
CA ASP A 224 22.29 -6.85 -20.33
C ASP A 224 21.54 -5.52 -20.29
N ALA A 225 21.42 -4.84 -21.44
CA ALA A 225 20.72 -3.56 -21.56
C ALA A 225 19.19 -3.66 -21.72
N ALA A 226 18.62 -4.87 -21.64
CA ALA A 226 17.21 -5.08 -21.97
C ALA A 226 16.29 -4.56 -20.87
N ILE A 227 15.14 -3.99 -21.25
CA ILE A 227 14.09 -3.59 -20.31
C ILE A 227 12.86 -4.42 -20.62
N HIS A 228 12.47 -5.28 -19.67
CA HIS A 228 11.31 -6.14 -19.80
C HIS A 228 10.33 -5.88 -18.66
N CYS A 229 9.05 -6.07 -18.94
CA CYS A 229 8.05 -6.21 -17.89
C CYS A 229 7.29 -7.51 -18.07
N LEU A 230 7.33 -8.34 -17.03
CA LEU A 230 6.60 -9.58 -16.94
C LEU A 230 5.09 -9.32 -16.99
N GLY A 231 4.33 -10.26 -17.56
CA GLY A 231 2.88 -10.15 -17.74
C GLY A 231 2.43 -9.43 -19.01
N GLY A 232 3.35 -9.09 -19.93
CA GLY A 232 3.00 -8.63 -21.28
C GLY A 232 2.35 -7.25 -21.32
N VAL A 233 2.83 -6.30 -20.50
CA VAL A 233 2.35 -4.92 -20.56
C VAL A 233 2.80 -4.24 -21.86
N SER A 234 1.97 -3.31 -22.35
CA SER A 234 2.30 -2.51 -23.53
C SER A 234 3.60 -1.72 -23.35
N GLU A 235 4.30 -1.54 -24.45
CA GLU A 235 5.45 -0.65 -24.61
C GLU A 235 5.15 0.81 -24.22
N GLU A 236 3.87 1.21 -24.36
CA GLU A 236 3.37 2.55 -24.00
C GLU A 236 3.14 2.71 -22.48
N ASN A 237 3.27 1.64 -21.69
CA ASN A 237 3.08 1.69 -20.25
C ASN A 237 4.06 2.68 -19.61
N LEU A 238 3.56 3.56 -18.73
CA LEU A 238 4.36 4.61 -18.10
C LEU A 238 5.55 4.05 -17.29
N ALA A 239 5.44 2.85 -16.73
CA ALA A 239 6.54 2.17 -16.03
C ALA A 239 7.66 1.77 -17.01
N MET A 240 7.31 1.24 -18.19
CA MET A 240 8.27 0.90 -19.25
C MET A 240 8.94 2.17 -19.80
N ARG A 241 8.15 3.21 -20.04
CA ARG A 241 8.65 4.53 -20.45
C ARG A 241 9.59 5.14 -19.41
N ALA A 242 9.27 5.04 -18.12
CA ALA A 242 10.12 5.49 -17.02
C ALA A 242 11.49 4.81 -17.02
N ALA A 243 11.53 3.48 -17.10
CA ALA A 243 12.79 2.74 -17.12
C ALA A 243 13.69 3.16 -18.30
N ARG A 244 13.10 3.35 -19.49
CA ARG A 244 13.84 3.76 -20.70
C ARG A 244 14.40 5.17 -20.60
N LEU A 245 13.56 6.13 -20.21
CA LEU A 245 13.96 7.52 -20.09
C LEU A 245 15.02 7.71 -18.99
N LEU A 246 14.94 6.94 -17.90
CA LEU A 246 15.99 6.94 -16.88
C LEU A 246 17.30 6.37 -17.43
N ARG A 247 17.24 5.29 -18.21
CA ARG A 247 18.43 4.68 -18.82
C ARG A 247 19.11 5.66 -19.79
N GLU A 248 18.34 6.35 -20.64
CA GLU A 248 18.88 7.41 -21.50
C GLU A 248 19.62 8.49 -20.71
N GLN A 249 19.10 8.87 -19.53
CA GLN A 249 19.71 9.88 -18.67
C GLN A 249 20.96 9.36 -17.94
N ALA A 250 20.97 8.08 -17.55
CA ALA A 250 22.03 7.46 -16.78
C ALA A 250 23.21 6.94 -17.64
N GLY A 251 23.04 6.82 -18.96
CA GLY A 251 24.04 6.32 -19.91
C GLY A 251 23.92 4.81 -20.18
N ASP A 252 25.00 4.16 -20.64
CA ASP A 252 25.08 2.72 -20.87
C ASP A 252 25.06 1.93 -19.56
N GLY A 253 23.89 1.94 -18.90
CA GLY A 253 23.61 1.23 -17.67
C GLY A 253 22.99 -0.15 -17.89
N PRO A 254 22.97 -0.99 -16.83
CA PRO A 254 22.27 -2.27 -16.84
C PRO A 254 20.79 -2.10 -17.15
N GLY A 255 20.20 -3.15 -17.71
CA GLY A 255 18.78 -3.28 -17.97
C GLY A 255 17.98 -3.61 -16.72
N ALA A 256 16.70 -3.89 -16.89
CA ALA A 256 15.81 -4.24 -15.78
C ALA A 256 14.70 -5.21 -16.20
N ASP A 257 14.35 -6.11 -15.29
CA ASP A 257 13.06 -6.80 -15.30
C ASP A 257 12.12 -6.10 -14.31
N LEU A 258 10.89 -5.86 -14.75
CA LEU A 258 9.81 -5.31 -13.95
C LEU A 258 8.69 -6.36 -13.84
N ALA A 259 7.99 -6.39 -12.72
CA ALA A 259 6.71 -7.07 -12.59
C ALA A 259 5.75 -6.16 -11.84
N LEU A 260 4.63 -5.81 -12.48
CA LEU A 260 3.61 -4.98 -11.84
C LEU A 260 2.66 -5.88 -11.06
N GLY A 261 2.62 -5.71 -9.74
CA GLY A 261 1.71 -6.46 -8.89
C GLY A 261 0.27 -5.97 -8.97
N ARG A 262 -0.57 -6.60 -8.15
CA ARG A 262 -2.00 -6.29 -8.05
C ARG A 262 -2.22 -4.90 -7.43
N LYS A 263 -3.26 -4.20 -7.89
CA LYS A 263 -3.74 -2.93 -7.32
C LYS A 263 -4.58 -3.23 -6.07
N LEU A 264 -4.22 -2.66 -4.92
CA LEU A 264 -4.93 -2.84 -3.64
C LEU A 264 -5.99 -1.76 -3.37
N VAL A 265 -6.04 -0.74 -4.23
CA VAL A 265 -7.06 0.31 -4.23
C VAL A 265 -7.86 0.29 -5.55
N PRO A 266 -9.06 0.90 -5.58
CA PRO A 266 -9.86 1.06 -6.79
C PRO A 266 -9.09 1.71 -7.95
N SER A 267 -9.62 1.52 -9.15
CA SER A 267 -9.14 2.25 -10.32
C SER A 267 -9.87 3.60 -10.48
N GLY A 268 -9.35 4.47 -11.35
CA GLY A 268 -9.98 5.77 -11.67
C GLY A 268 -9.55 6.90 -10.74
N GLY A 269 -8.85 7.90 -11.28
CA GLY A 269 -8.52 9.13 -10.55
C GLY A 269 -7.51 9.00 -9.40
N LEU A 270 -6.97 7.80 -9.13
CA LEU A 270 -6.01 7.55 -8.05
C LEU A 270 -4.52 7.52 -8.50
N GLY A 271 -4.27 7.71 -9.79
CA GLY A 271 -2.90 7.89 -10.33
C GLY A 271 -2.00 6.65 -10.30
N ALA A 272 -2.56 5.44 -10.27
CA ALA A 272 -1.79 4.19 -10.19
C ALA A 272 -0.65 4.08 -11.22
N ASP A 273 -0.90 4.38 -12.50
CA ASP A 273 0.13 4.19 -13.54
C ASP A 273 1.25 5.24 -13.44
N SER A 274 0.91 6.47 -13.02
CA SER A 274 1.91 7.50 -12.72
C SER A 274 2.73 7.17 -11.46
N SER A 275 2.10 6.54 -10.47
CA SER A 275 2.79 6.04 -9.28
C SER A 275 3.74 4.89 -9.60
N ASN A 276 3.31 3.97 -10.47
CA ASN A 276 4.16 2.88 -10.94
C ASN A 276 5.41 3.42 -11.66
N ALA A 277 5.23 4.40 -12.54
CA ALA A 277 6.32 5.09 -13.21
C ALA A 277 7.29 5.78 -12.23
N ALA A 278 6.78 6.54 -11.27
CA ALA A 278 7.60 7.20 -10.25
C ALA A 278 8.37 6.18 -9.41
N THR A 279 7.73 5.06 -9.06
CA THR A 279 8.35 3.96 -8.31
C THR A 279 9.47 3.33 -9.10
N VAL A 280 9.29 3.08 -10.40
CA VAL A 280 10.34 2.58 -11.29
C VAL A 280 11.52 3.54 -11.36
N LEU A 281 11.27 4.85 -11.50
CA LEU A 281 12.32 5.87 -11.50
C LEU A 281 13.15 5.83 -10.21
N VAL A 282 12.49 5.81 -9.05
CA VAL A 282 13.15 5.78 -7.74
C VAL A 282 13.91 4.46 -7.53
N ALA A 283 13.27 3.33 -7.82
CA ALA A 283 13.85 2.00 -7.65
C ALA A 283 15.09 1.82 -8.54
N LEU A 284 14.99 2.15 -9.83
CA LEU A 284 16.10 1.98 -10.77
C LEU A 284 17.22 2.99 -10.54
N ASN A 285 16.92 4.24 -10.15
CA ASN A 285 17.96 5.19 -9.73
C ASN A 285 18.79 4.62 -8.56
N GLN A 286 18.14 3.91 -7.64
CA GLN A 286 18.81 3.25 -6.52
C GLN A 286 19.55 1.97 -6.93
N LEU A 287 18.97 1.11 -7.77
CA LEU A 287 19.54 -0.19 -8.16
C LEU A 287 20.69 -0.04 -9.17
N TRP A 288 20.56 0.89 -10.11
CA TRP A 288 21.61 1.21 -11.09
C TRP A 288 22.63 2.21 -10.56
N GLN A 289 22.43 2.73 -9.34
CA GLN A 289 23.31 3.69 -8.69
C GLN A 289 23.56 4.95 -9.55
N CYS A 290 22.54 5.42 -10.28
CA CYS A 290 22.70 6.56 -11.21
C CYS A 290 23.06 7.86 -10.48
N GLY A 291 22.76 7.96 -9.18
CA GLY A 291 23.11 9.12 -8.35
C GLY A 291 22.30 10.38 -8.67
N LEU A 292 21.19 10.26 -9.41
CA LEU A 292 20.36 11.41 -9.76
C LEU A 292 19.70 12.01 -8.52
N GLY A 293 19.81 13.33 -8.39
CA GLY A 293 19.12 14.12 -7.38
C GLY A 293 17.62 14.23 -7.64
N GLU A 294 16.89 14.84 -6.71
CA GLU A 294 15.42 15.01 -6.82
C GLU A 294 15.02 15.83 -8.05
N ASP A 295 15.74 16.92 -8.35
CA ASP A 295 15.44 17.79 -9.50
C ASP A 295 15.65 17.10 -10.84
N GLU A 296 16.73 16.33 -10.96
CA GLU A 296 17.06 15.55 -12.16
C GLU A 296 16.05 14.43 -12.38
N LEU A 297 15.70 13.71 -11.32
CA LEU A 297 14.67 12.66 -11.37
C LEU A 297 13.29 13.25 -11.70
N ALA A 298 12.97 14.43 -11.17
CA ALA A 298 11.75 15.17 -11.51
C ALA A 298 11.73 15.62 -12.98
N ALA A 299 12.88 15.99 -13.56
CA ALA A 299 13.00 16.30 -14.98
C ALA A 299 12.71 15.09 -15.87
N VAL A 300 13.25 13.91 -15.51
CA VAL A 300 12.91 12.65 -16.18
C VAL A 300 11.42 12.32 -16.00
N ALA A 301 10.88 12.45 -14.79
CA ALA A 301 9.47 12.19 -14.50
C ALA A 301 8.51 13.06 -15.32
N ARG A 302 8.82 14.35 -15.53
CA ARG A 302 8.03 15.23 -16.41
C ARG A 302 7.99 14.72 -17.85
N ARG A 303 9.10 14.17 -18.36
CA ARG A 303 9.17 13.52 -19.68
C ARG A 303 8.38 12.21 -19.73
N VAL A 304 8.19 11.52 -18.60
CA VAL A 304 7.36 10.30 -18.54
C VAL A 304 5.88 10.64 -18.59
N GLY A 305 5.44 11.59 -17.75
CA GLY A 305 4.05 12.06 -17.72
C GLY A 305 3.81 13.15 -16.68
N ALA A 306 2.83 14.02 -16.95
CA ALA A 306 2.58 15.23 -16.16
C ALA A 306 2.29 14.99 -14.67
N HIS A 307 1.77 13.81 -14.30
CA HIS A 307 1.43 13.47 -12.91
C HIS A 307 2.50 12.66 -12.18
N VAL A 308 3.56 12.21 -12.87
CA VAL A 308 4.64 11.40 -12.26
C VAL A 308 5.43 12.19 -11.20
N PRO A 309 5.82 13.47 -11.42
CA PRO A 309 6.61 14.23 -10.44
C PRO A 309 5.95 14.33 -9.06
N ALA A 310 4.62 14.33 -8.99
CA ALA A 310 3.88 14.43 -7.75
C ALA A 310 4.17 13.29 -6.76
N PHE A 311 4.51 12.10 -7.26
CA PHE A 311 4.85 10.94 -6.44
C PHE A 311 6.30 10.96 -5.95
N LEU A 312 7.16 11.80 -6.54
CA LEU A 312 8.56 11.95 -6.13
C LEU A 312 8.74 12.86 -4.91
N CYS A 313 7.78 13.73 -4.59
CA CYS A 313 7.89 14.63 -3.43
C CYS A 313 7.77 13.91 -2.09
N GLY A 314 7.22 12.69 -2.06
CA GLY A 314 7.12 11.88 -0.85
C GLY A 314 6.05 12.30 0.16
N GLU A 315 5.38 13.44 -0.03
CA GLU A 315 4.37 13.96 0.90
C GLU A 315 3.10 14.39 0.15
N ALA A 316 2.10 14.88 0.89
CA ALA A 316 0.99 15.61 0.27
C ALA A 316 1.53 16.88 -0.40
N ALA A 317 0.92 17.34 -1.49
CA ALA A 317 1.41 18.54 -2.14
C ALA A 317 0.34 19.33 -2.89
N TRP A 318 0.66 20.59 -3.09
CA TRP A 318 -0.03 21.56 -3.91
C TRP A 318 0.63 21.62 -5.28
N VAL A 319 -0.15 21.53 -6.34
CA VAL A 319 0.28 21.75 -7.71
C VAL A 319 -0.30 23.09 -8.15
N ALA A 320 0.57 24.07 -8.29
CA ALA A 320 0.21 25.41 -8.75
C ALA A 320 -0.01 25.44 -10.27
N MET A 321 -0.52 26.56 -10.75
CA MET A 321 -0.57 26.86 -12.18
C MET A 321 0.83 26.76 -12.79
N GLY A 322 0.98 26.07 -13.91
CA GLY A 322 2.28 25.82 -14.52
C GLY A 322 3.05 24.61 -13.95
N GLY A 323 2.47 23.88 -12.99
CA GLY A 323 2.98 22.58 -12.55
C GLY A 323 4.05 22.63 -11.45
N GLN A 324 4.29 23.79 -10.84
CA GLN A 324 5.16 23.88 -9.66
C GLN A 324 4.51 23.12 -8.49
N ILE A 325 5.30 22.27 -7.83
CA ILE A 325 4.85 21.42 -6.73
C ILE A 325 5.42 21.95 -5.41
N THR A 326 4.55 22.13 -4.42
CA THR A 326 4.90 22.58 -3.06
C THR A 326 4.35 21.59 -2.04
N ALA A 327 5.19 21.08 -1.15
CA ALA A 327 4.76 20.17 -0.08
C ALA A 327 3.68 20.81 0.81
N LEU A 328 2.73 19.99 1.26
CA LEU A 328 1.63 20.37 2.14
C LEU A 328 1.60 19.51 3.38
N HIS A 329 1.42 20.14 4.53
CA HIS A 329 1.11 19.42 5.75
C HIS A 329 -0.42 19.32 5.92
N LEU A 330 -0.97 18.10 5.77
CA LEU A 330 -2.39 17.84 6.01
C LEU A 330 -2.56 16.90 7.21
N PRO A 331 -3.58 17.10 8.05
CA PRO A 331 -3.83 16.24 9.21
C PRO A 331 -4.08 14.79 8.77
N ARG A 332 -3.78 13.85 9.66
CA ARG A 332 -4.08 12.43 9.41
C ARG A 332 -5.58 12.24 9.24
N ARG A 333 -5.95 11.58 8.15
CA ARG A 333 -7.33 11.27 7.77
C ARG A 333 -7.42 9.88 7.17
N HIS A 334 -8.62 9.32 7.25
CA HIS A 334 -8.97 8.05 6.62
C HIS A 334 -10.01 8.29 5.54
N TYR A 335 -10.01 7.43 4.53
CA TYR A 335 -10.81 7.61 3.34
C TYR A 335 -11.57 6.33 3.02
N VAL A 336 -12.86 6.45 2.76
CA VAL A 336 -13.63 5.43 2.06
C VAL A 336 -13.50 5.74 0.56
N LEU A 337 -12.89 4.83 -0.18
CA LEU A 337 -12.73 4.87 -1.63
C LEU A 337 -13.82 4.02 -2.25
N LEU A 338 -14.57 4.56 -3.20
CA LEU A 338 -15.69 3.88 -3.81
C LEU A 338 -15.49 3.78 -5.33
N ASP A 339 -15.35 2.55 -5.80
CA ASP A 339 -15.38 2.22 -7.23
C ASP A 339 -16.84 2.05 -7.68
N PRO A 340 -17.33 2.89 -8.60
CA PRO A 340 -18.68 2.74 -9.15
C PRO A 340 -18.82 1.55 -10.10
N GLY A 341 -17.72 0.92 -10.54
CA GLY A 341 -17.73 -0.17 -11.51
C GLY A 341 -17.94 0.28 -12.96
N GLU A 342 -18.01 1.59 -13.22
CA GLU A 342 -18.26 2.16 -14.54
C GLU A 342 -16.96 2.28 -15.35
N ARG A 343 -16.86 1.52 -16.45
CA ARG A 343 -15.71 1.59 -17.36
C ARG A 343 -15.68 2.93 -18.09
N GLY A 344 -14.47 3.48 -18.28
CA GLY A 344 -14.29 4.72 -19.05
C GLY A 344 -14.69 6.00 -18.30
N ALA A 345 -15.07 5.93 -17.02
CA ALA A 345 -15.39 7.09 -16.19
C ALA A 345 -14.17 7.98 -15.82
N SER A 346 -12.98 7.68 -16.35
CA SER A 346 -11.81 8.55 -16.28
C SER A 346 -11.79 9.43 -17.53
N ALA A 347 -12.53 10.53 -17.47
CA ALA A 347 -12.88 11.30 -18.65
C ALA A 347 -12.67 12.79 -18.40
N ILE A 348 -11.46 13.30 -18.70
CA ILE A 348 -11.40 14.66 -19.25
C ILE A 348 -11.84 14.53 -20.72
N THR A 349 -13.11 14.22 -20.92
CA THR A 349 -13.71 14.27 -22.26
C THR A 349 -14.00 15.72 -22.60
N PRO A 350 -14.06 16.08 -23.90
CA PRO A 350 -14.49 17.41 -24.32
C PRO A 350 -15.81 17.82 -23.65
N ALA A 351 -16.77 16.90 -23.54
CA ALA A 351 -18.05 17.15 -22.86
C ALA A 351 -17.92 17.51 -21.36
N VAL A 352 -16.99 16.88 -20.63
CA VAL A 352 -16.72 17.23 -19.23
C VAL A 352 -15.97 18.57 -19.13
N ALA A 353 -15.02 18.83 -20.05
CA ALA A 353 -14.26 20.07 -20.10
C ALA A 353 -15.12 21.29 -20.46
N GLU A 354 -16.10 21.15 -21.37
CA GLU A 354 -17.08 22.20 -21.71
C GLU A 354 -17.94 22.62 -20.52
N LEU A 355 -18.25 21.68 -19.62
CA LEU A 355 -19.08 21.92 -18.43
C LEU A 355 -18.28 22.40 -17.21
N THR A 356 -16.97 22.61 -17.36
CA THR A 356 -16.07 23.00 -16.27
C THR A 356 -15.53 24.41 -16.52
N PRO A 357 -16.26 25.47 -16.15
CA PRO A 357 -15.80 26.84 -16.37
C PRO A 357 -14.54 27.11 -15.53
N PRO A 358 -13.59 27.91 -16.04
CA PRO A 358 -12.47 28.38 -15.24
C PRO A 358 -12.94 29.13 -14.00
N THR A 359 -12.22 28.93 -12.90
CA THR A 359 -12.45 29.61 -11.63
C THR A 359 -11.20 30.38 -11.21
N SER A 360 -11.34 31.35 -10.32
CA SER A 360 -10.18 32.05 -9.77
C SER A 360 -9.21 31.05 -9.11
N PRO A 361 -7.88 31.26 -9.27
CA PRO A 361 -6.88 30.48 -8.57
C PRO A 361 -7.10 30.56 -7.05
N ALA A 362 -6.96 29.43 -6.37
CA ALA A 362 -7.02 29.37 -4.92
C ALA A 362 -5.62 29.54 -4.31
N THR A 363 -5.59 30.03 -3.07
CA THR A 363 -4.39 29.98 -2.23
C THR A 363 -4.37 28.67 -1.43
N ILE A 364 -3.19 28.27 -0.95
CA ILE A 364 -3.06 27.13 -0.03
C ILE A 364 -3.93 27.35 1.22
N SER A 365 -4.00 28.59 1.72
CA SER A 365 -4.82 28.93 2.89
C SER A 365 -6.31 28.70 2.65
N ALA A 366 -6.85 29.11 1.49
CA ALA A 366 -8.25 28.89 1.13
C ALA A 366 -8.58 27.40 0.93
N PHE A 367 -7.61 26.61 0.45
CA PHE A 367 -7.76 25.16 0.42
C PHE A 367 -7.78 24.55 1.83
N ILE A 368 -6.87 24.94 2.71
CA ILE A 368 -6.78 24.42 4.09
C ILE A 368 -8.03 24.79 4.91
N SER A 369 -8.62 25.97 4.69
CA SER A 369 -9.88 26.36 5.35
C SER A 369 -11.10 25.59 4.83
N GLY A 370 -10.97 24.87 3.72
CA GLY A 370 -12.04 24.11 3.07
C GLY A 370 -12.84 24.89 2.03
N GLU A 371 -12.61 26.20 1.88
CA GLU A 371 -13.31 27.06 0.90
C GLU A 371 -13.06 26.64 -0.56
N ALA A 372 -11.93 26.00 -0.82
CA ALA A 372 -11.52 25.57 -2.16
C ALA A 372 -11.22 24.07 -2.25
N ALA A 373 -11.93 23.21 -1.51
CA ALA A 373 -11.68 21.77 -1.44
C ALA A 373 -12.48 20.91 -2.44
N ASP A 374 -13.10 21.54 -3.44
CA ASP A 374 -13.93 20.87 -4.45
C ASP A 374 -13.12 20.30 -5.62
N ASN A 375 -13.80 19.52 -6.45
CA ASN A 375 -13.28 19.02 -7.71
C ASN A 375 -14.11 19.57 -8.87
N ALA A 376 -13.46 20.36 -9.73
CA ALA A 376 -14.07 21.05 -10.86
C ALA A 376 -14.80 20.11 -11.84
N PHE A 377 -14.35 18.86 -11.98
CA PHE A 377 -14.95 17.90 -12.90
C PHE A 377 -16.23 17.25 -12.36
N THR A 378 -16.57 17.44 -11.08
CA THR A 378 -17.67 16.72 -10.41
C THR A 378 -19.01 16.89 -11.14
N ALA A 379 -19.36 18.13 -11.55
CA ALA A 379 -20.64 18.39 -12.20
C ALA A 379 -20.76 17.70 -13.57
N GLY A 380 -19.72 17.83 -14.41
CA GLY A 380 -19.66 17.17 -15.71
C GLY A 380 -19.67 15.65 -15.60
N VAL A 381 -18.85 15.10 -14.70
CA VAL A 381 -18.79 13.65 -14.48
C VAL A 381 -20.12 13.10 -13.98
N ARG A 382 -20.78 13.75 -13.02
CA ARG A 382 -22.11 13.31 -12.54
C ARG A 382 -23.17 13.31 -13.65
N LYS A 383 -23.11 14.25 -14.59
CA LYS A 383 -24.06 14.35 -15.70
C LYS A 383 -23.90 13.21 -16.71
N HIS A 384 -22.67 12.78 -16.98
CA HIS A 384 -22.37 11.79 -18.02
C HIS A 384 -22.16 10.37 -17.50
N HIS A 385 -21.88 10.21 -16.21
CA HIS A 385 -21.57 8.93 -15.58
C HIS A 385 -22.53 8.64 -14.41
N PRO A 386 -23.70 8.02 -14.70
CA PRO A 386 -24.75 7.85 -13.70
C PRO A 386 -24.36 6.92 -12.55
N GLN A 387 -23.47 5.94 -12.75
CA GLN A 387 -23.01 5.10 -11.64
C GLN A 387 -22.05 5.88 -10.74
N VAL A 388 -21.21 6.77 -11.30
CA VAL A 388 -20.40 7.70 -10.50
C VAL A 388 -21.28 8.63 -9.68
N ALA A 389 -22.34 9.18 -10.28
CA ALA A 389 -23.31 10.02 -9.56
C ALA A 389 -23.97 9.25 -8.40
N ALA A 390 -24.45 8.03 -8.64
CA ALA A 390 -25.06 7.18 -7.62
C ALA A 390 -24.07 6.82 -6.49
N ALA A 391 -22.81 6.57 -6.82
CA ALA A 391 -21.75 6.31 -5.85
C ALA A 391 -21.49 7.54 -4.95
N LEU A 392 -21.39 8.73 -5.54
CA LEU A 392 -21.24 9.99 -4.80
C LEU A 392 -22.46 10.29 -3.92
N ASP A 393 -23.68 10.01 -4.40
CA ASP A 393 -24.92 10.19 -3.63
C ASP A 393 -25.02 9.22 -2.46
N TRP A 394 -24.54 7.99 -2.63
CA TRP A 394 -24.46 7.04 -1.54
C TRP A 394 -23.44 7.49 -0.48
N LEU A 395 -22.22 7.88 -0.89
CA LEU A 395 -21.23 8.45 0.03
C LEU A 395 -21.74 9.72 0.73
N GLY A 396 -22.50 10.55 0.00
CA GLY A 396 -23.09 11.81 0.48
C GLY A 396 -23.99 11.65 1.69
N ARG A 397 -24.59 10.47 1.89
CA ARG A 397 -25.39 10.14 3.08
C ARG A 397 -24.56 10.01 4.36
N HIS A 398 -23.24 9.91 4.23
CA HIS A 398 -22.29 9.74 5.34
C HIS A 398 -21.39 10.95 5.57
N GLY A 399 -21.40 11.95 4.67
CA GLY A 399 -20.64 13.19 4.78
C GLY A 399 -20.34 13.83 3.42
N ALA A 400 -19.37 14.74 3.39
CA ALA A 400 -18.98 15.46 2.17
C ALA A 400 -18.21 14.55 1.18
N ALA A 401 -18.96 13.91 0.28
CA ALA A 401 -18.42 13.07 -0.78
C ALA A 401 -17.77 13.91 -1.89
N ARG A 402 -16.64 13.44 -2.41
CA ARG A 402 -15.86 14.12 -3.45
C ARG A 402 -15.39 13.14 -4.52
N LEU A 403 -15.18 13.65 -5.73
CA LEU A 403 -14.55 12.90 -6.82
C LEU A 403 -13.03 13.01 -6.72
N SER A 404 -12.27 11.93 -6.97
CA SER A 404 -10.81 12.03 -7.14
C SER A 404 -10.44 12.20 -8.62
N GLY A 405 -9.64 13.23 -8.91
CA GLY A 405 -9.09 13.48 -10.24
C GLY A 405 -10.20 13.71 -11.26
N SER A 406 -10.09 13.11 -12.43
CA SER A 406 -11.16 13.10 -13.44
C SER A 406 -12.16 11.96 -13.26
N GLY A 407 -12.17 11.27 -12.11
CA GLY A 407 -13.01 10.09 -11.85
C GLY A 407 -12.42 8.76 -12.32
N GLY A 408 -13.13 7.64 -12.19
CA GLY A 408 -14.49 7.49 -11.64
C GLY A 408 -14.60 7.29 -10.12
N CYS A 409 -13.48 7.16 -9.40
CA CYS A 409 -13.49 6.91 -7.96
C CYS A 409 -14.08 8.10 -7.19
N GLY A 410 -15.12 7.82 -6.40
CA GLY A 410 -15.61 8.72 -5.35
C GLY A 410 -14.86 8.46 -4.04
N PHE A 411 -14.75 9.45 -3.18
CA PHE A 411 -14.20 9.27 -1.83
C PHE A 411 -14.93 10.08 -0.77
N LEU A 412 -14.86 9.59 0.46
CA LEU A 412 -15.33 10.26 1.66
C LEU A 412 -14.21 10.32 2.69
N GLU A 413 -13.92 11.51 3.21
CA GLU A 413 -12.93 11.74 4.27
C GLU A 413 -13.57 11.61 5.65
N VAL A 414 -12.93 10.86 6.55
CA VAL A 414 -13.36 10.68 7.95
C VAL A 414 -12.16 10.75 8.91
N ARG A 415 -12.45 10.91 10.21
CA ARG A 415 -11.43 11.14 11.24
C ARG A 415 -10.77 9.86 11.74
N THR A 416 -11.53 8.77 11.82
CA THR A 416 -11.06 7.50 12.40
C THR A 416 -11.17 6.37 11.39
N LEU A 417 -10.32 5.36 11.53
CA LEU A 417 -10.34 4.21 10.63
C LEU A 417 -11.61 3.38 10.85
N GLU A 418 -12.03 3.24 12.10
CA GLU A 418 -13.19 2.46 12.52
C GLU A 418 -14.45 3.00 11.84
N GLN A 419 -14.57 4.33 11.75
CA GLN A 419 -15.66 4.98 11.02
C GLN A 419 -15.60 4.66 9.52
N ALA A 420 -14.42 4.74 8.89
CA ALA A 420 -14.25 4.43 7.47
C ALA A 420 -14.65 2.97 7.17
N GLN A 421 -14.22 2.05 8.03
CA GLN A 421 -14.53 0.62 7.92
C GLN A 421 -16.02 0.35 8.10
N ALA A 422 -16.66 0.96 9.11
CA ALA A 422 -18.10 0.84 9.33
C ALA A 422 -18.95 1.38 8.16
N ILE A 423 -18.46 2.41 7.46
CA ILE A 423 -19.11 2.90 6.23
C ILE A 423 -18.88 1.91 5.08
N ALA A 424 -17.63 1.49 4.84
CA ALA A 424 -17.29 0.56 3.76
C ALA A 424 -18.00 -0.80 3.89
N ALA A 425 -18.20 -1.31 5.10
CA ALA A 425 -18.92 -2.56 5.36
C ALA A 425 -20.42 -2.50 4.98
N ARG A 426 -21.00 -1.30 4.86
CA ARG A 426 -22.39 -1.07 4.43
C ARG A 426 -22.50 -0.76 2.93
N CYS A 427 -21.39 -0.87 2.19
CA CYS A 427 -21.35 -0.63 0.75
C CYS A 427 -22.35 -1.54 0.03
N PRO A 428 -23.24 -0.99 -0.82
CA PRO A 428 -24.09 -1.80 -1.69
C PRO A 428 -23.26 -2.65 -2.64
N SER A 429 -23.77 -3.82 -3.02
CA SER A 429 -23.11 -4.73 -3.98
C SER A 429 -22.92 -4.15 -5.38
N ALA A 430 -23.62 -3.05 -5.70
CA ALA A 430 -23.44 -2.32 -6.95
C ALA A 430 -22.08 -1.59 -7.04
N PHE A 431 -21.40 -1.36 -5.91
CA PHE A 431 -20.12 -0.65 -5.84
C PHE A 431 -19.08 -1.51 -5.13
N THR A 432 -17.81 -1.12 -5.26
CA THR A 432 -16.73 -1.71 -4.45
C THR A 432 -16.13 -0.65 -3.55
N ALA A 433 -16.21 -0.86 -2.23
CA ALA A 433 -15.56 0.00 -1.25
C ALA A 433 -14.19 -0.55 -0.83
N ARG A 434 -13.24 0.37 -0.63
CA ARG A 434 -11.94 0.13 0.02
C ARG A 434 -11.67 1.25 1.03
N VAL A 435 -10.83 0.99 2.02
CA VAL A 435 -10.46 1.98 3.05
C VAL A 435 -8.97 2.23 2.99
N ALA A 436 -8.54 3.48 2.91
CA ALA A 436 -7.13 3.85 2.95
C ALA A 436 -6.88 4.98 3.96
N THR A 437 -5.65 5.11 4.44
CA THR A 437 -5.21 6.24 5.26
C THR A 437 -4.36 7.18 4.42
N GLY A 438 -4.51 8.49 4.64
CA GLY A 438 -3.58 9.46 4.10
C GLY A 438 -2.18 9.25 4.70
N ALA A 439 -1.21 8.86 3.88
CA ALA A 439 0.17 8.70 4.28
C ALA A 439 0.81 10.07 4.55
N ALA A 440 1.51 10.20 5.69
CA ALA A 440 2.27 11.41 6.00
C ALA A 440 3.56 11.45 5.17
N VAL A 441 4.26 10.32 5.13
CA VAL A 441 5.38 10.04 4.24
C VAL A 441 4.95 8.92 3.29
N SER A 442 5.31 9.06 2.02
CA SER A 442 5.03 8.09 0.97
C SER A 442 5.60 6.71 1.33
N PRO A 443 4.82 5.63 1.21
CA PRO A 443 5.34 4.26 1.32
C PRO A 443 6.57 4.00 0.45
N LEU A 444 6.67 4.66 -0.72
CA LEU A 444 7.83 4.60 -1.60
C LEU A 444 9.09 5.19 -0.95
N HIS A 445 8.95 6.32 -0.25
CA HIS A 445 10.07 6.99 0.42
C HIS A 445 10.50 6.23 1.68
N GLU A 446 9.55 5.65 2.40
CA GLU A 446 9.85 4.72 3.49
C GLU A 446 10.65 3.52 2.97
N ALA A 447 10.24 2.92 1.84
CA ALA A 447 10.98 1.84 1.19
C ALA A 447 12.37 2.27 0.72
N LEU A 448 12.49 3.44 0.08
CA LEU A 448 13.78 3.98 -0.35
C LEU A 448 14.75 4.15 0.83
N SER A 449 14.27 4.65 1.97
CA SER A 449 15.05 4.77 3.20
C SER A 449 15.54 3.39 3.68
N ARG A 450 14.68 2.37 3.64
CA ARG A 450 15.07 0.98 3.98
C ARG A 450 16.16 0.46 3.04
N HIS A 451 15.98 0.59 1.73
CA HIS A 451 16.96 0.13 0.74
C HIS A 451 18.32 0.84 0.85
N ARG A 452 18.32 2.17 1.07
CA ARG A 452 19.56 2.94 1.26
C ARG A 452 20.34 2.55 2.52
N ARG A 453 19.63 2.30 3.63
CA ARG A 453 20.26 1.86 4.90
C ARG A 453 20.85 0.46 4.85
N ARG A 454 20.46 -0.35 3.86
CA ARG A 454 20.99 -1.70 3.65
C ARG A 454 22.29 -1.73 2.85
N GLN A 455 22.54 -0.68 2.04
CA GLN A 455 23.75 -0.54 1.23
C GLN A 455 24.90 0.16 1.96
N ARG A 456 24.63 0.79 3.10
CA ARG A 456 25.62 1.29 4.06
C ARG A 456 25.87 0.24 5.13
#